data_AF-A0A0M4N814-F1
#
_entry.id   AF-A0A0M4N814-F1
#
_cell.length_a   1.000
_cell.length_b   1.000
_cell.length_c   1.000
_cell.angle_alpha   90.00
_cell.angle_beta   90.00
_cell.angle_gamma   90.00
#
_symmetry.space_group_name_H-M   'P 1'
#
loop_
_entity.id
_entity.type
_entity.pdbx_description
1 polymer ?
#
loop_
_entity_poly.entity_id
_entity_poly.type
_entity_poly.pdbx_seq_one_letter_code
_entity_poly.pdbx_strand_id
1 'polypeptide(L)'
;MRGGGTSIGDSYSKNISQVFTWGTLLKDWIAEVKLYRKENIESIGCPRYDFYISKDKNHTSGRLGIMSTFTGITTFDNRNVFQLLDQGRGLGGVYYGKKGGYEDFFWTSAAFARLYLEFLDVWCLDLKMPINFRSYTLENFNDIKYFNQKYKPHLELDDGTPFPKWLQDRGGNIFCYSSSIIESIMSGVPYISVQGIIEDRLEFHLPRKELADIRGEMYNYTYKPQSIEELVELAKKAYMGNLPLKVSPDSSAKLKKLLSDYYGYPKEEPSSWILAKRIDALIRDKKKNNQSFNLSRFKDYARSCYNVSQHLKPKMFKTLNDYHLMPWDKKDRMFAEQHFNTLEGITKS
;
A
#
# COMPACT_ATOMS: atom_id res chain seq x y z
N MET A 1 -12.97 10.15 2.48
CA MET A 1 -13.13 9.60 3.85
C MET A 1 -13.99 10.56 4.66
N ARG A 2 -15.23 10.19 5.02
CA ARG A 2 -16.10 10.98 5.91
C ARG A 2 -16.11 10.31 7.28
N GLY A 3 -15.22 10.74 8.16
CA GLY A 3 -15.26 10.42 9.59
C GLY A 3 -15.88 11.58 10.34
N GLY A 4 -17.20 11.58 10.46
CA GLY A 4 -17.91 12.42 11.42
C GLY A 4 -17.68 11.85 12.82
N GLY A 5 -16.93 12.58 13.65
CA GLY A 5 -16.65 12.19 15.01
C GLY A 5 -15.88 13.29 15.71
N THR A 6 -16.61 14.21 16.35
CA THR A 6 -16.12 15.25 17.26
C THR A 6 -15.19 14.71 18.36
N SER A 7 -15.16 13.40 18.62
CA SER A 7 -14.29 12.73 19.59
C SER A 7 -12.89 12.38 19.08
N ILE A 8 -12.66 12.30 17.75
CA ILE A 8 -11.31 12.11 17.20
C ILE A 8 -10.54 13.43 17.25
N GLY A 9 -11.22 14.58 17.08
CA GLY A 9 -10.59 15.90 17.04
C GLY A 9 -9.75 16.23 18.27
N ASP A 10 -10.28 16.00 19.48
CA ASP A 10 -9.64 16.49 20.71
C ASP A 10 -8.39 15.71 21.14
N SER A 11 -8.38 14.39 20.94
CA SER A 11 -7.27 13.52 21.38
C SER A 11 -6.02 13.71 20.53
N TYR A 12 -6.20 14.03 19.24
CA TYR A 12 -5.10 14.22 18.29
C TYR A 12 -4.71 15.69 18.12
N SER A 13 -5.59 16.66 18.37
CA SER A 13 -5.26 18.09 18.18
C SER A 13 -4.66 18.78 19.40
N LYS A 14 -5.07 18.44 20.63
CA LYS A 14 -4.70 19.21 21.84
C LYS A 14 -3.20 19.19 22.18
N ASN A 15 -2.47 18.19 21.72
CA ASN A 15 -1.05 18.01 22.06
C ASN A 15 -0.09 18.20 20.87
N ILE A 16 -0.61 18.55 19.69
CA ILE A 16 0.19 18.73 18.48
C ILE A 16 0.35 20.23 18.21
N SER A 17 1.60 20.69 18.29
CA SER A 17 1.94 22.11 18.06
C SER A 17 2.18 22.44 16.59
N GLN A 18 2.61 21.46 15.79
CA GLN A 18 2.88 21.61 14.37
C GLN A 18 2.43 20.36 13.61
N VAL A 19 1.78 20.55 12.47
CA VAL A 19 1.34 19.49 11.55
C VAL A 19 2.03 19.67 10.22
N PHE A 20 2.66 18.60 9.75
CA PHE A 20 3.32 18.56 8.45
C PHE A 20 2.47 17.75 7.47
N THR A 21 2.18 18.31 6.29
CA THR A 21 1.35 17.67 5.26
C THR A 21 2.15 17.38 3.99
N TRP A 22 1.66 16.40 3.24
CA TRP A 22 2.29 15.98 1.98
C TRP A 22 2.14 17.02 0.87
N GLY A 23 0.99 17.70 0.80
CA GLY A 23 0.72 18.67 -0.23
C GLY A 23 -0.24 19.74 0.25
N THR A 24 -0.48 20.73 -0.62
CA THR A 24 -1.35 21.88 -0.35
C THR A 24 -2.80 21.45 -0.15
N LEU A 25 -3.28 20.46 -0.90
CA LEU A 25 -4.67 20.01 -0.79
C LEU A 25 -4.98 19.42 0.59
N LEU A 26 -4.07 18.60 1.14
CA LEU A 26 -4.23 18.06 2.49
C LEU A 26 -4.12 19.18 3.55
N LYS A 27 -3.22 20.15 3.34
CA LYS A 27 -3.09 21.32 4.23
C LYS A 27 -4.40 22.13 4.26
N ASP A 28 -4.94 22.45 3.09
CA ASP A 28 -6.14 23.27 2.96
C ASP A 28 -7.36 22.55 3.53
N TRP A 29 -7.51 21.25 3.26
CA TRP A 29 -8.58 20.44 3.84
C TRP A 29 -8.52 20.42 5.36
N ILE A 30 -7.35 20.14 5.96
CA ILE A 30 -7.16 20.11 7.42
C ILE A 30 -7.52 21.47 8.05
N ALA A 31 -7.13 22.57 7.40
CA ALA A 31 -7.46 23.92 7.85
C ALA A 31 -8.96 24.22 7.73
N GLU A 32 -9.59 23.83 6.61
CA GLU A 32 -11.01 24.03 6.32
C GLU A 32 -11.91 23.30 7.34
N VAL A 33 -11.58 22.04 7.65
CA VAL A 33 -12.32 21.25 8.66
C VAL A 33 -11.96 21.65 10.10
N LYS A 34 -11.14 22.68 10.29
CA LYS A 34 -10.72 23.26 11.58
C LYS A 34 -10.12 22.23 12.54
N LEU A 35 -9.42 21.22 12.01
CA LEU A 35 -8.72 20.23 12.83
C LEU A 35 -7.51 20.84 13.55
N TYR A 36 -6.83 21.79 12.90
CA TYR A 36 -5.72 22.55 13.45
C TYR A 36 -5.78 23.99 12.96
N ARG A 37 -5.13 24.91 13.69
CA ARG A 37 -5.01 26.30 13.25
C ARG A 37 -4.10 26.38 12.02
N LYS A 38 -4.46 27.24 11.05
CA LYS A 38 -3.79 27.32 9.74
C LYS A 38 -2.29 27.61 9.86
N GLU A 39 -1.90 28.42 10.84
CA GLU A 39 -0.52 28.77 11.16
C GLU A 39 0.33 27.59 11.64
N ASN A 40 -0.31 26.55 12.20
CA ASN A 40 0.37 25.34 12.69
C ASN A 40 0.49 24.25 11.62
N ILE A 41 0.05 24.51 10.38
CA ILE A 41 0.05 23.53 9.30
C ILE A 41 1.03 23.96 8.20
N GLU A 42 2.05 23.15 7.98
CA GLU A 42 3.06 23.35 6.94
C GLU A 42 3.03 22.21 5.94
N SER A 43 3.01 22.52 4.65
CA SER A 43 3.16 21.50 3.61
C SER A 43 4.64 21.39 3.28
N ILE A 44 5.21 20.19 3.49
CA ILE A 44 6.66 19.95 3.31
C ILE A 44 6.94 18.80 2.34
N GLY A 45 5.90 18.18 1.76
CA GLY A 45 6.03 16.92 1.02
C GLY A 45 5.95 15.69 1.93
N CYS A 46 6.03 14.50 1.32
CA CYS A 46 6.09 13.25 2.07
C CYS A 46 7.52 12.68 2.07
N PRO A 47 8.14 12.42 3.25
CA PRO A 47 9.44 11.76 3.36
C PRO A 47 9.52 10.40 2.64
N ARG A 48 8.39 9.70 2.51
CA ARG A 48 8.29 8.44 1.73
C ARG A 48 8.76 8.62 0.28
N TYR A 49 8.60 9.80 -0.30
CA TYR A 49 8.96 10.06 -1.69
C TYR A 49 10.40 10.56 -1.86
N ASP A 50 11.16 10.74 -0.78
CA ASP A 50 12.53 11.23 -0.87
C ASP A 50 13.45 10.24 -1.61
N PHE A 51 13.15 8.94 -1.51
CA PHE A 51 13.85 7.87 -2.25
C PHE A 51 13.78 8.02 -3.78
N TYR A 52 12.83 8.80 -4.30
CA TYR A 52 12.62 9.00 -5.72
C TYR A 52 13.15 10.36 -6.22
N ILE A 53 13.76 11.18 -5.34
CA ILE A 53 14.34 12.48 -5.72
C ILE A 53 15.66 12.26 -6.47
N SER A 54 16.53 11.37 -5.96
CA SER A 54 17.76 10.99 -6.65
C SER A 54 17.45 10.00 -7.77
N LYS A 55 17.46 10.48 -9.01
CA LYS A 55 17.38 9.60 -10.19
C LYS A 55 18.75 8.98 -10.43
N ASP A 56 18.99 7.79 -9.89
CA ASP A 56 19.99 6.92 -10.52
C ASP A 56 19.43 6.55 -11.89
N LYS A 57 19.87 7.29 -12.92
CA LYS A 57 19.31 7.25 -14.29
C LYS A 57 19.57 5.93 -15.04
N ASN A 58 20.02 4.89 -14.36
CA ASN A 58 20.26 3.61 -14.98
C ASN A 58 18.95 2.83 -15.04
N HIS A 59 18.09 3.18 -16.00
CA HIS A 59 17.01 2.30 -16.41
C HIS A 59 17.63 0.97 -16.86
N THR A 60 17.56 -0.04 -16.01
CA THR A 60 18.05 -1.38 -16.34
C THR A 60 17.07 -2.03 -17.30
N SER A 61 17.39 -1.96 -18.59
CA SER A 61 16.80 -2.86 -19.60
C SER A 61 16.95 -4.32 -19.15
N GLY A 62 15.99 -5.17 -19.51
CA GLY A 62 16.05 -6.61 -19.25
C GLY A 62 15.43 -7.07 -17.93
N ARG A 63 14.69 -6.20 -17.23
CA ARG A 63 13.97 -6.57 -15.99
C ARG A 63 12.58 -5.98 -15.93
N LEU A 64 11.55 -6.81 -16.03
CA LEU A 64 10.17 -6.41 -15.71
C LEU A 64 9.82 -6.74 -14.26
N GLY A 65 9.07 -5.85 -13.63
CA GLY A 65 8.46 -6.07 -12.33
C GLY A 65 6.97 -6.36 -12.49
N ILE A 66 6.48 -7.39 -11.84
CA ILE A 66 5.05 -7.65 -11.65
C ILE A 66 4.75 -7.68 -10.15
N MET A 67 3.63 -7.07 -9.74
CA MET A 67 3.18 -7.09 -8.35
C MET A 67 1.73 -7.51 -8.27
N SER A 68 1.42 -8.49 -7.41
CA SER A 68 0.06 -8.99 -7.22
C SER A 68 -0.76 -8.10 -6.32
N THR A 69 -2.08 -8.19 -6.46
CA THR A 69 -3.07 -7.68 -5.50
C THR A 69 -4.21 -8.69 -5.39
N PHE A 70 -3.88 -9.91 -5.00
CA PHE A 70 -4.76 -11.07 -4.82
C PHE A 70 -5.19 -11.25 -3.35
N THR A 71 -5.23 -10.16 -2.58
CA THR A 71 -5.56 -10.16 -1.15
C THR A 71 -6.91 -10.78 -0.81
N GLY A 72 -7.85 -10.85 -1.77
CA GLY A 72 -9.10 -11.57 -1.57
C GLY A 72 -8.92 -13.07 -1.48
N ILE A 73 -8.00 -13.65 -2.24
CA ILE A 73 -7.84 -15.11 -2.33
C ILE A 73 -6.59 -15.62 -1.62
N THR A 74 -5.69 -14.72 -1.21
CA THR A 74 -4.53 -15.02 -0.36
C THR A 74 -4.91 -14.72 1.09
N THR A 75 -5.53 -15.71 1.75
CA THR A 75 -6.08 -15.54 3.09
C THR A 75 -4.97 -15.47 4.14
N PHE A 76 -4.71 -14.27 4.66
CA PHE A 76 -3.64 -14.04 5.63
C PHE A 76 -3.96 -14.51 7.07
N ASP A 77 -5.22 -14.80 7.44
CA ASP A 77 -5.57 -14.82 8.87
C ASP A 77 -6.69 -15.75 9.36
N ASN A 78 -7.02 -16.82 8.63
CA ASN A 78 -8.00 -17.84 9.09
C ASN A 78 -9.37 -17.27 9.53
N ARG A 79 -9.74 -16.05 9.09
CA ARG A 79 -11.02 -15.43 9.44
C ARG A 79 -12.20 -16.18 8.79
N ASN A 80 -13.31 -16.27 9.52
CA ASN A 80 -14.53 -16.90 9.03
C ASN A 80 -15.11 -16.09 7.85
N VAL A 81 -15.30 -16.74 6.70
CA VAL A 81 -15.81 -16.11 5.47
C VAL A 81 -17.18 -15.46 5.66
N PHE A 82 -18.08 -16.06 6.44
CA PHE A 82 -19.39 -15.46 6.76
C PHE A 82 -19.26 -14.18 7.57
N GLN A 83 -18.33 -14.14 8.53
CA GLN A 83 -18.04 -12.94 9.30
C GLN A 83 -17.43 -11.84 8.42
N LEU A 84 -16.55 -12.20 7.48
CA LEU A 84 -15.98 -11.26 6.51
C LEU A 84 -17.05 -10.69 5.57
N LEU A 85 -17.93 -11.55 5.06
CA LEU A 85 -19.06 -11.14 4.25
C LEU A 85 -19.97 -10.18 5.02
N ASP A 86 -20.30 -10.49 6.27
CA ASP A 86 -21.16 -9.64 7.11
C ASP A 86 -20.50 -8.29 7.47
N GLN A 87 -19.20 -8.30 7.82
CA GLN A 87 -18.42 -7.09 8.06
C GLN A 87 -18.26 -6.23 6.82
N GLY A 88 -18.17 -6.84 5.64
CA GLY A 88 -18.06 -6.14 4.36
C GLY A 88 -19.30 -5.33 3.98
N ARG A 89 -20.46 -5.63 4.59
CA ARG A 89 -21.72 -4.96 4.27
C ARG A 89 -21.66 -3.49 4.68
N GLY A 90 -21.70 -2.61 3.69
CA GLY A 90 -21.81 -1.16 3.90
C GLY A 90 -20.51 -0.47 4.35
N LEU A 91 -19.36 -1.16 4.33
CA LEU A 91 -18.06 -0.50 4.46
C LEU A 91 -17.79 0.36 3.21
N GLY A 92 -17.16 1.51 3.41
CA GLY A 92 -16.69 2.40 2.34
C GLY A 92 -15.17 2.34 2.21
N GLY A 93 -14.68 2.05 1.00
CA GLY A 93 -13.26 2.04 0.66
C GLY A 93 -13.03 1.70 -0.83
N VAL A 94 -11.76 1.78 -1.26
CA VAL A 94 -11.29 1.55 -2.66
C VAL A 94 -11.72 0.18 -3.24
N TYR A 95 -12.10 -0.77 -2.38
CA TYR A 95 -12.52 -2.13 -2.77
C TYR A 95 -13.98 -2.47 -2.43
N TYR A 96 -14.65 -1.67 -1.58
CA TYR A 96 -16.01 -1.93 -1.12
C TYR A 96 -16.74 -0.59 -1.11
N GLY A 97 -17.51 -0.34 -2.17
CA GLY A 97 -18.41 0.81 -2.22
C GLY A 97 -19.68 0.52 -1.42
N LYS A 98 -20.56 1.52 -1.30
CA LYS A 98 -21.97 1.28 -0.90
C LYS A 98 -22.69 0.26 -1.81
N LYS A 99 -22.09 -0.02 -2.97
CA LYS A 99 -22.43 -1.04 -3.95
C LYS A 99 -21.12 -1.80 -4.20
N GLY A 100 -21.13 -3.12 -4.10
CA GLY A 100 -19.93 -3.96 -4.13
C GLY A 100 -19.69 -4.63 -2.78
N GLY A 101 -20.01 -5.92 -2.67
CA GLY A 101 -19.86 -6.71 -1.44
C GLY A 101 -18.48 -7.34 -1.31
N TYR A 102 -18.27 -8.13 -0.26
CA TYR A 102 -16.99 -8.80 -0.04
C TYR A 102 -16.68 -9.85 -1.15
N GLU A 103 -17.73 -10.39 -1.75
CA GLU A 103 -17.72 -11.25 -2.93
C GLU A 103 -17.05 -10.61 -4.16
N ASP A 104 -17.23 -9.31 -4.36
CA ASP A 104 -16.66 -8.60 -5.49
C ASP A 104 -15.15 -8.44 -5.37
N PHE A 105 -14.63 -8.40 -4.15
CA PHE A 105 -13.20 -8.41 -3.88
C PHE A 105 -12.56 -9.78 -4.11
N PHE A 106 -13.26 -10.87 -3.74
CA PHE A 106 -12.84 -12.22 -4.10
C PHE A 106 -12.80 -12.38 -5.62
N TRP A 107 -13.87 -11.96 -6.29
CA TRP A 107 -13.97 -12.02 -7.74
C TRP A 107 -12.85 -11.22 -8.41
N THR A 108 -12.63 -9.98 -7.97
CA THR A 108 -11.60 -9.10 -8.54
C THR A 108 -10.19 -9.68 -8.35
N SER A 109 -9.89 -10.20 -7.16
CA SER A 109 -8.62 -10.87 -6.88
C SER A 109 -8.41 -12.09 -7.78
N ALA A 110 -9.44 -12.92 -7.94
CA ALA A 110 -9.40 -14.08 -8.82
C ALA A 110 -9.27 -13.71 -10.30
N ALA A 111 -9.93 -12.64 -10.75
CA ALA A 111 -9.84 -12.13 -12.11
C ALA A 111 -8.41 -11.66 -12.42
N PHE A 112 -7.78 -10.89 -11.52
CA PHE A 112 -6.38 -10.49 -11.69
C PHE A 112 -5.41 -11.68 -11.67
N ALA A 113 -5.64 -12.67 -10.81
CA ALA A 113 -4.82 -13.87 -10.79
C ALA A 113 -4.89 -14.64 -12.12
N ARG A 114 -6.08 -14.75 -12.73
CA ARG A 114 -6.25 -15.35 -14.07
C ARG A 114 -5.50 -14.57 -15.15
N LEU A 115 -5.61 -13.24 -15.16
CA LEU A 115 -4.85 -12.40 -16.10
C LEU A 115 -3.34 -12.59 -15.96
N TYR A 116 -2.85 -12.71 -14.72
CA TYR A 116 -1.42 -12.95 -14.49
C TYR A 116 -1.01 -14.34 -14.97
N LEU A 117 -1.84 -15.36 -14.76
CA LEU A 117 -1.57 -16.70 -15.29
C LEU A 117 -1.52 -16.71 -16.82
N GLU A 118 -2.51 -16.11 -17.48
CA GLU A 118 -2.56 -16.00 -18.95
C GLU A 118 -1.36 -15.24 -19.51
N PHE A 119 -1.02 -14.09 -18.91
CA PHE A 119 0.16 -13.32 -19.29
C PHE A 119 1.47 -14.09 -19.08
N LEU A 120 1.62 -14.77 -17.93
CA LEU A 120 2.84 -15.51 -17.60
C LEU A 120 2.98 -16.80 -18.40
N ASP A 121 1.87 -17.43 -18.82
CA ASP A 121 1.92 -18.55 -19.76
C ASP A 121 2.59 -18.10 -21.06
N VAL A 122 2.17 -16.98 -21.64
CA VAL A 122 2.82 -16.42 -22.85
C VAL A 122 4.25 -15.93 -22.55
N TRP A 123 4.44 -15.14 -21.50
CA TRP A 123 5.72 -14.48 -21.22
C TRP A 123 6.83 -15.46 -20.81
N CYS A 124 6.54 -16.36 -19.88
CA CYS A 124 7.52 -17.27 -19.31
C CYS A 124 7.63 -18.58 -20.08
N LEU A 125 6.54 -19.12 -20.64
CA LEU A 125 6.57 -20.45 -21.28
C LEU A 125 6.82 -20.33 -22.79
N ASP A 126 6.06 -19.47 -23.49
CA ASP A 126 6.18 -19.33 -24.94
C ASP A 126 7.40 -18.47 -25.32
N LEU A 127 7.52 -17.28 -24.71
CA LEU A 127 8.59 -16.33 -25.01
C LEU A 127 9.87 -16.56 -24.20
N LYS A 128 9.80 -17.34 -23.11
CA LYS A 128 10.95 -17.66 -22.23
C LYS A 128 11.65 -16.42 -21.68
N MET A 129 10.90 -15.35 -21.43
CA MET A 129 11.43 -14.07 -20.96
C MET A 129 11.40 -13.98 -19.44
N PRO A 130 12.44 -13.40 -18.80
CA PRO A 130 12.49 -13.32 -17.36
C PRO A 130 11.54 -12.24 -16.81
N ILE A 131 10.99 -12.47 -15.62
CA ILE A 131 10.19 -11.50 -14.88
C ILE A 131 10.43 -11.64 -13.38
N ASN A 132 10.44 -10.52 -12.67
CA ASN A 132 10.52 -10.50 -11.22
C ASN A 132 9.16 -10.19 -10.62
N PHE A 133 8.70 -11.07 -9.73
CA PHE A 133 7.38 -11.01 -9.12
C PHE A 133 7.51 -10.75 -7.61
N ARG A 134 6.94 -9.64 -7.16
CA ARG A 134 6.79 -9.29 -5.75
C ARG A 134 5.34 -9.45 -5.29
N SER A 135 5.11 -10.05 -4.13
CA SER A 135 3.77 -10.06 -3.54
C SER A 135 3.44 -8.70 -2.91
N TYR A 136 2.16 -8.34 -2.87
CA TYR A 136 1.72 -7.23 -2.04
C TYR A 136 1.86 -7.58 -0.55
N THR A 137 2.09 -6.57 0.27
CA THR A 137 2.50 -6.73 1.67
C THR A 137 1.44 -7.38 2.57
N LEU A 138 0.18 -7.42 2.13
CA LEU A 138 -0.92 -8.06 2.88
C LEU A 138 -1.25 -9.47 2.37
N GLU A 139 -0.53 -9.98 1.37
CA GLU A 139 -0.72 -11.33 0.85
C GLU A 139 0.13 -12.35 1.60
N ASN A 140 -0.36 -13.58 1.70
CA ASN A 140 0.43 -14.69 2.16
C ASN A 140 1.46 -15.09 1.08
N PHE A 141 2.73 -14.78 1.31
CA PHE A 141 3.82 -15.06 0.37
C PHE A 141 3.93 -16.54 0.00
N ASN A 142 3.53 -17.47 0.89
CA ASN A 142 3.56 -18.89 0.58
C ASN A 142 2.59 -19.28 -0.55
N ASP A 143 1.46 -18.60 -0.67
CA ASP A 143 0.51 -18.86 -1.76
C ASP A 143 1.08 -18.40 -3.10
N ILE A 144 1.90 -17.34 -3.08
CA ILE A 144 2.56 -16.79 -4.26
C ILE A 144 3.71 -17.70 -4.76
N LYS A 145 4.28 -18.56 -3.90
CA LYS A 145 5.31 -19.55 -4.29
C LYS A 145 4.86 -20.47 -5.43
N TYR A 146 3.56 -20.69 -5.59
CA TYR A 146 2.99 -21.43 -6.72
C TYR A 146 3.47 -20.89 -8.07
N PHE A 147 3.49 -19.56 -8.27
CA PHE A 147 3.93 -18.95 -9.52
C PHE A 147 5.39 -19.26 -9.82
N ASN A 148 6.26 -19.21 -8.82
CA ASN A 148 7.67 -19.58 -8.96
C ASN A 148 7.83 -21.05 -9.35
N GLN A 149 7.07 -21.94 -8.72
CA GLN A 149 7.11 -23.37 -9.05
C GLN A 149 6.67 -23.64 -10.49
N LYS A 150 5.61 -22.97 -10.96
CA LYS A 150 5.07 -23.15 -12.32
C LYS A 150 5.97 -22.55 -13.41
N TYR A 151 6.56 -21.38 -13.18
CA TYR A 151 7.20 -20.58 -14.22
C TYR A 151 8.74 -20.53 -14.14
N LYS A 152 9.36 -21.34 -13.29
CA LYS A 152 10.83 -21.49 -13.30
C LYS A 152 11.34 -21.99 -14.66
N PRO A 153 12.53 -21.53 -15.12
CA PRO A 153 13.45 -20.60 -14.44
C PRO A 153 13.16 -19.11 -14.72
N HIS A 154 12.07 -18.79 -15.44
CA HIS A 154 11.82 -17.46 -15.98
C HIS A 154 11.12 -16.50 -15.00
N LEU A 155 10.60 -17.00 -13.89
CA LEU A 155 10.01 -16.18 -12.83
C LEU A 155 10.86 -16.23 -11.57
N GLU A 156 11.24 -15.07 -11.05
CA GLU A 156 11.92 -14.91 -9.76
C GLU A 156 10.99 -14.22 -8.76
N LEU A 157 10.90 -14.73 -7.54
CA LEU A 157 10.18 -14.05 -6.46
C LEU A 157 11.09 -13.12 -5.68
N ASP A 158 10.59 -11.92 -5.38
CA ASP A 158 11.27 -10.94 -4.52
C ASP A 158 10.50 -10.74 -3.21
N ASP A 159 11.18 -10.97 -2.08
CA ASP A 159 10.67 -10.72 -0.72
C ASP A 159 11.57 -9.78 0.11
N GLY A 160 12.83 -9.58 -0.30
CA GLY A 160 13.83 -8.86 0.47
C GLY A 160 14.22 -7.47 -0.03
N THR A 161 13.95 -7.11 -1.29
CA THR A 161 14.39 -5.82 -1.83
C THR A 161 13.54 -4.68 -1.24
N PRO A 162 14.11 -3.55 -0.80
CA PRO A 162 13.31 -2.38 -0.44
C PRO A 162 12.44 -1.92 -1.60
N PHE A 163 11.15 -1.70 -1.36
CA PHE A 163 10.17 -1.42 -2.43
C PHE A 163 10.57 -0.26 -3.38
N PRO A 164 11.11 0.89 -2.90
CA PRO A 164 11.58 1.95 -3.81
C PRO A 164 12.64 1.47 -4.79
N LYS A 165 13.66 0.77 -4.29
CA LYS A 165 14.73 0.20 -5.11
C LYS A 165 14.18 -0.84 -6.09
N TRP A 166 13.33 -1.74 -5.60
CA TRP A 166 12.69 -2.76 -6.43
C TRP A 166 11.92 -2.17 -7.61
N LEU A 167 11.25 -1.04 -7.38
CA LEU A 167 10.42 -0.34 -8.36
C LEU A 167 11.25 0.46 -9.37
N GLN A 168 12.37 1.04 -8.93
CA GLN A 168 13.30 1.83 -9.76
C GLN A 168 14.15 0.94 -10.69
N ASP A 169 14.55 -0.26 -10.24
CA ASP A 169 15.46 -1.16 -10.96
C ASP A 169 14.77 -1.97 -12.10
N ARG A 170 13.66 -1.47 -12.66
CA ARG A 170 12.84 -2.15 -13.68
C ARG A 170 12.72 -1.34 -14.97
N GLY A 171 12.64 -2.03 -16.10
CA GLY A 171 12.26 -1.46 -17.40
C GLY A 171 10.76 -1.14 -17.50
N GLY A 172 9.95 -1.73 -16.62
CA GLY A 172 8.53 -1.40 -16.46
C GLY A 172 7.86 -2.23 -15.37
N ASN A 173 6.72 -1.72 -14.88
CA ASN A 173 5.93 -2.29 -13.81
C ASN A 173 4.53 -2.71 -14.31
N ILE A 174 4.18 -3.99 -14.17
CA ILE A 174 2.88 -4.57 -14.54
C ILE A 174 2.08 -4.89 -13.28
N PHE A 175 1.05 -4.10 -13.02
CA PHE A 175 0.34 -4.14 -11.73
C PHE A 175 -1.17 -4.21 -11.96
N CYS A 176 -1.93 -4.74 -10.99
CA CYS A 176 -3.40 -4.76 -11.03
C CYS A 176 -3.98 -3.35 -10.99
N TYR A 177 -3.88 -2.71 -9.83
CA TYR A 177 -4.24 -1.33 -9.53
C TYR A 177 -3.57 -0.98 -8.19
N SER A 178 -2.83 0.12 -8.12
CA SER A 178 -2.08 0.51 -6.93
C SER A 178 -1.83 2.01 -6.89
N SER A 179 -1.71 2.59 -5.70
CA SER A 179 -1.17 3.94 -5.54
C SER A 179 0.28 4.06 -6.03
N SER A 180 0.99 2.93 -6.19
CA SER A 180 2.36 2.85 -6.71
C SER A 180 2.58 3.42 -8.12
N ILE A 181 1.50 3.81 -8.81
CA ILE A 181 1.53 4.63 -10.02
C ILE A 181 2.37 5.90 -9.78
N ILE A 182 2.21 6.54 -8.61
CA ILE A 182 2.93 7.77 -8.24
C ILE A 182 4.43 7.52 -8.19
N GLU A 183 4.85 6.50 -7.43
CA GLU A 183 6.24 6.09 -7.29
C GLU A 183 6.86 5.70 -8.65
N SER A 184 6.10 5.07 -9.54
CA SER A 184 6.55 4.73 -10.90
C SER A 184 6.78 5.97 -11.76
N ILE A 185 5.86 6.93 -11.73
CA ILE A 185 6.01 8.22 -12.43
C ILE A 185 7.22 8.99 -11.89
N MET A 186 7.39 9.08 -10.57
CA MET A 186 8.55 9.75 -9.95
C MET A 186 9.87 9.08 -10.34
N SER A 187 9.87 7.75 -10.44
CA SER A 187 11.04 6.94 -10.83
C SER A 187 11.32 6.95 -12.34
N GLY A 188 10.43 7.51 -13.17
CA GLY A 188 10.55 7.42 -14.63
C GLY A 188 10.29 6.02 -15.19
N VAL A 189 9.69 5.12 -14.43
CA VAL A 189 9.43 3.73 -14.83
C VAL A 189 8.00 3.60 -15.36
N PRO A 190 7.78 3.08 -16.58
CA PRO A 190 6.43 2.96 -17.14
C PRO A 190 5.59 1.98 -16.32
N TYR A 191 4.32 2.36 -16.12
CA TYR A 191 3.33 1.57 -15.40
C TYR A 191 2.28 1.04 -16.37
N ILE A 192 2.10 -0.28 -16.39
CA ILE A 192 1.10 -1.00 -17.18
C ILE A 192 0.07 -1.58 -16.21
N SER A 193 -1.17 -1.11 -16.30
CA SER A 193 -2.27 -1.55 -15.45
C SER A 193 -3.06 -2.65 -16.16
N VAL A 194 -3.01 -3.88 -15.65
CA VAL A 194 -3.77 -5.01 -16.25
C VAL A 194 -5.28 -4.85 -16.10
N GLN A 195 -5.72 -3.90 -15.26
CA GLN A 195 -7.12 -3.53 -15.08
C GLN A 195 -7.83 -3.16 -16.38
N GLY A 196 -7.11 -2.63 -17.38
CA GLY A 196 -7.68 -2.30 -18.70
C GLY A 196 -8.33 -3.50 -19.39
N ILE A 197 -7.81 -4.71 -19.20
CA ILE A 197 -8.27 -5.93 -19.89
C ILE A 197 -9.64 -6.39 -19.36
N ILE A 198 -9.93 -6.12 -18.10
CA ILE A 198 -11.18 -6.53 -17.43
C ILE A 198 -12.05 -5.32 -17.08
N GLU A 199 -11.79 -4.16 -17.69
CA GLU A 199 -12.44 -2.89 -17.32
C GLU A 199 -13.97 -2.99 -17.42
N ASP A 200 -14.49 -3.52 -18.52
CA ASP A 200 -15.94 -3.71 -18.71
C ASP A 200 -16.54 -4.73 -17.72
N ARG A 201 -15.77 -5.75 -17.32
CA ARG A 201 -16.26 -6.75 -16.36
C ARG A 201 -16.28 -6.22 -14.93
N LEU A 202 -15.33 -5.37 -14.59
CA LEU A 202 -15.25 -4.75 -13.26
C LEU A 202 -16.47 -3.90 -12.95
N GLU A 203 -17.17 -3.40 -13.96
CA GLU A 203 -18.35 -2.56 -13.79
C GLU A 203 -19.55 -3.29 -13.21
N PHE A 204 -19.62 -4.60 -13.40
CA PHE A 204 -20.65 -5.46 -12.79
C PHE A 204 -20.41 -5.66 -11.29
N HIS A 205 -19.17 -5.47 -10.84
CA HIS A 205 -18.73 -5.67 -9.47
C HIS A 205 -18.52 -4.32 -8.72
N LEU A 206 -18.27 -3.25 -9.48
CA LEU A 206 -18.11 -1.88 -8.98
C LEU A 206 -18.54 -0.92 -10.11
N PRO A 207 -19.66 -0.19 -10.02
CA PRO A 207 -20.15 0.56 -11.18
C PRO A 207 -19.15 1.63 -11.66
N ARG A 208 -19.18 1.96 -12.97
CA ARG A 208 -18.19 2.85 -13.65
C ARG A 208 -17.90 4.14 -12.89
N LYS A 209 -18.92 4.76 -12.31
CA LYS A 209 -18.81 6.05 -11.62
C LYS A 209 -17.97 5.93 -10.36
N GLU A 210 -18.21 4.90 -9.57
CA GLU A 210 -17.46 4.56 -8.38
C GLU A 210 -16.04 4.12 -8.74
N LEU A 211 -15.86 3.33 -9.81
CA LEU A 211 -14.53 3.02 -10.34
C LEU A 211 -13.75 4.28 -10.72
N ALA A 212 -14.38 5.25 -11.40
CA ALA A 212 -13.75 6.51 -11.79
C ALA A 212 -13.36 7.36 -10.57
N ASP A 213 -14.24 7.46 -9.56
CA ASP A 213 -13.97 8.17 -8.31
C ASP A 213 -12.81 7.54 -7.53
N ILE A 214 -12.69 6.21 -7.57
CA ILE A 214 -11.68 5.44 -6.84
C ILE A 214 -10.34 5.42 -7.58
N ARG A 215 -10.35 5.16 -8.88
CA ARG A 215 -9.17 5.21 -9.76
C ARG A 215 -8.53 6.60 -9.73
N GLY A 216 -9.38 7.62 -9.55
CA GLY A 216 -8.99 9.01 -9.54
C GLY A 216 -8.33 9.42 -10.85
N GLU A 217 -7.78 10.62 -10.86
CA GLU A 217 -7.13 11.15 -12.05
C GLU A 217 -5.83 10.39 -12.39
N MET A 218 -5.19 9.74 -11.41
CA MET A 218 -3.89 9.08 -11.56
C MET A 218 -3.91 7.92 -12.56
N TYR A 219 -5.03 7.20 -12.66
CA TYR A 219 -5.17 6.07 -13.58
C TYR A 219 -5.03 6.46 -15.06
N ASN A 220 -5.37 7.71 -15.41
CA ASN A 220 -5.25 8.22 -16.77
C ASN A 220 -3.80 8.29 -17.27
N TYR A 221 -2.83 8.30 -16.35
CA TYR A 221 -1.41 8.35 -16.65
C TYR A 221 -0.74 6.98 -16.76
N THR A 222 -1.53 5.89 -16.79
CA THR A 222 -1.04 4.50 -16.94
C THR A 222 -1.32 3.92 -18.33
N TYR A 223 -0.49 2.99 -18.80
CA TYR A 223 -0.85 2.15 -19.94
C TYR A 223 -1.94 1.16 -19.54
N LYS A 224 -2.94 0.97 -20.41
CA LYS A 224 -4.15 0.18 -20.13
C LYS A 224 -4.43 -0.76 -21.30
N PRO A 225 -3.69 -1.88 -21.42
CA PRO A 225 -3.97 -2.86 -22.46
C PRO A 225 -5.42 -3.35 -22.36
N GLN A 226 -6.03 -3.61 -23.50
CA GLN A 226 -7.39 -4.14 -23.62
C GLN A 226 -7.40 -5.65 -23.84
N SER A 227 -6.23 -6.27 -24.06
CA SER A 227 -6.06 -7.71 -24.21
C SER A 227 -4.72 -8.21 -23.67
N ILE A 228 -4.55 -9.54 -23.58
CA ILE A 228 -3.28 -10.17 -23.20
C ILE A 228 -2.20 -9.88 -24.25
N GLU A 229 -2.54 -9.86 -25.52
CA GLU A 229 -1.62 -9.55 -26.62
C GLU A 229 -1.09 -8.12 -26.50
N GLU A 230 -1.96 -7.15 -26.25
CA GLU A 230 -1.54 -5.76 -26.02
C GLU A 230 -0.65 -5.63 -24.78
N LEU A 231 -0.97 -6.37 -23.71
CA LEU A 231 -0.15 -6.42 -22.50
C LEU A 231 1.24 -6.98 -22.80
N VAL A 232 1.35 -8.07 -23.55
CA VAL A 232 2.62 -8.68 -23.95
C VAL A 232 3.45 -7.72 -24.81
N GLU A 233 2.84 -7.01 -25.75
CA GLU A 233 3.56 -6.05 -26.59
C GLU A 233 4.07 -4.84 -25.80
N LEU A 234 3.28 -4.32 -24.86
CA LEU A 234 3.75 -3.28 -23.93
C LEU A 234 4.87 -3.79 -23.02
N ALA A 235 4.74 -5.01 -22.50
CA ALA A 235 5.75 -5.66 -21.67
C ALA A 235 7.07 -5.83 -22.43
N LYS A 236 7.05 -6.27 -23.70
CA LYS A 236 8.25 -6.36 -24.55
C LYS A 236 8.92 -5.00 -24.71
N LYS A 237 8.15 -3.95 -25.02
CA LYS A 237 8.69 -2.58 -25.14
C LYS A 237 9.35 -2.12 -23.85
N ALA A 238 8.70 -2.35 -22.70
CA ALA A 238 9.24 -2.01 -21.39
C ALA A 238 10.51 -2.81 -21.07
N TYR A 239 10.51 -4.12 -21.34
CA TYR A 239 11.67 -4.98 -21.14
C TYR A 239 12.89 -4.51 -21.95
N MET A 240 12.66 -4.09 -23.20
CA MET A 240 13.70 -3.53 -24.07
C MET A 240 14.13 -2.10 -23.71
N GLY A 241 13.52 -1.48 -22.70
CA GLY A 241 13.79 -0.08 -22.32
C GLY A 241 13.19 0.96 -23.28
N ASN A 242 12.27 0.55 -24.14
CA ASN A 242 11.69 1.35 -25.21
C ASN A 242 10.27 1.85 -24.91
N LEU A 243 9.70 1.53 -23.74
CA LEU A 243 8.41 2.07 -23.32
C LEU A 243 8.64 3.32 -22.45
N PRO A 244 8.34 4.54 -22.96
CA PRO A 244 8.44 5.75 -22.13
C PRO A 244 7.33 5.78 -21.07
N LEU A 245 7.38 6.73 -20.15
CA LEU A 245 6.18 7.08 -19.38
C LEU A 245 5.05 7.48 -20.34
N LYS A 246 3.83 7.03 -20.07
CA LYS A 246 2.66 7.45 -20.85
C LYS A 246 2.48 8.98 -20.82
N VAL A 247 2.71 9.58 -19.65
CA VAL A 247 2.75 11.03 -19.45
C VAL A 247 3.84 11.33 -18.43
N SER A 248 4.75 12.25 -18.76
CA SER A 248 5.78 12.74 -17.83
C SER A 248 5.30 14.01 -17.10
N PRO A 249 5.68 14.23 -15.82
CA PRO A 249 5.49 15.51 -15.15
C PRO A 249 6.17 16.69 -15.88
N ASP A 250 7.22 16.42 -16.64
CA ASP A 250 7.94 17.44 -17.42
C ASP A 250 7.13 17.88 -18.65
N SER A 251 6.28 16.99 -19.18
CA SER A 251 5.48 17.22 -20.39
C SER A 251 4.01 17.54 -20.10
N SER A 252 3.56 17.48 -18.83
CA SER A 252 2.17 17.70 -18.44
C SER A 252 2.06 18.57 -17.20
N ALA A 253 1.68 19.85 -17.42
CA ALA A 253 1.39 20.79 -16.34
C ALA A 253 0.29 20.28 -15.40
N LYS A 254 -0.69 19.55 -15.95
CA LYS A 254 -1.79 18.96 -15.16
C LYS A 254 -1.27 17.89 -14.20
N LEU A 255 -0.45 16.97 -14.69
CA LEU A 255 0.17 15.93 -13.86
C LEU A 255 1.13 16.55 -12.83
N LYS A 256 1.95 17.52 -13.24
CA LYS A 256 2.86 18.24 -12.34
C LYS A 256 2.10 18.91 -11.19
N LYS A 257 0.99 19.60 -11.51
CA LYS A 257 0.12 20.22 -10.50
C LYS A 257 -0.52 19.18 -9.59
N LEU A 258 -1.03 18.08 -10.14
CA LEU A 258 -1.62 16.99 -9.36
C LEU A 258 -0.62 16.39 -8.37
N LEU A 259 0.60 16.10 -8.81
CA LEU A 259 1.66 15.58 -7.95
C LEU A 259 2.10 16.58 -6.89
N SER A 260 2.14 17.87 -7.23
CA SER A 260 2.46 18.95 -6.29
C SER A 260 1.38 19.07 -5.21
N ASP A 261 0.11 19.12 -5.61
CA ASP A 261 -1.02 19.36 -4.71
C ASP A 261 -1.23 18.22 -3.72
N TYR A 262 -1.03 16.96 -4.15
CA TYR A 262 -1.25 15.78 -3.31
C TYR A 262 0.01 15.30 -2.57
N TYR A 263 1.18 15.40 -3.19
CA TYR A 263 2.39 14.70 -2.73
C TYR A 263 3.62 15.63 -2.54
N GLY A 264 3.51 16.91 -2.91
CA GLY A 264 4.60 17.86 -2.80
C GLY A 264 5.77 17.54 -3.75
N TYR A 265 5.46 17.06 -4.96
CA TYR A 265 6.44 16.73 -6.01
C TYR A 265 6.18 17.54 -7.29
N PRO A 266 7.21 17.98 -8.04
CA PRO A 266 8.64 17.79 -7.77
C PRO A 266 9.15 18.67 -6.63
N LYS A 267 10.24 18.25 -5.99
CA LYS A 267 10.93 18.98 -4.93
C LYS A 267 12.44 18.83 -5.10
N GLU A 268 13.17 19.89 -4.77
CA GLU A 268 14.64 19.90 -4.81
C GLU A 268 15.26 19.38 -3.51
N GLU A 269 14.70 19.77 -2.36
CA GLU A 269 15.16 19.34 -1.04
C GLU A 269 14.31 18.18 -0.51
N PRO A 270 14.90 17.11 0.06
CA PRO A 270 14.15 16.01 0.68
C PRO A 270 13.23 16.50 1.81
N SER A 271 12.01 15.97 1.86
CA SER A 271 11.03 16.30 2.91
C SER A 271 11.50 15.89 4.30
N SER A 272 12.23 14.76 4.41
CA SER A 272 12.87 14.31 5.65
C SER A 272 13.88 15.33 6.17
N TRP A 273 14.60 16.00 5.27
CA TRP A 273 15.58 17.01 5.62
C TRP A 273 14.91 18.33 6.06
N ILE A 274 13.87 18.77 5.34
CA ILE A 274 13.03 19.90 5.76
C ILE A 274 12.44 19.63 7.15
N LEU A 275 11.87 18.44 7.34
CA LEU A 275 11.30 18.01 8.62
C LEU A 275 12.35 18.03 9.75
N ALA A 276 13.55 17.48 9.51
CA ALA A 276 14.63 17.47 10.49
C ALA A 276 15.06 18.90 10.90
N LYS A 277 15.23 19.81 9.93
CA LYS A 277 15.53 21.23 10.18
C LYS A 277 14.45 21.89 11.03
N ARG A 278 13.17 21.62 10.74
CA ARG A 278 12.04 22.16 11.50
C ARG A 278 12.00 21.62 12.93
N ILE A 279 12.22 20.32 13.12
CA ILE A 279 12.30 19.72 14.45
C ILE A 279 13.47 20.31 15.25
N ASP A 280 14.65 20.46 14.65
CA ASP A 280 15.81 21.06 15.32
C ASP A 280 15.55 22.51 15.74
N ALA A 281 14.95 23.32 14.86
CA ALA A 281 14.55 24.70 15.19
C ALA A 281 13.57 24.74 16.37
N LEU A 282 12.54 23.89 16.36
CA LEU A 282 11.56 23.80 17.44
C LEU A 282 12.19 23.38 18.78
N ILE A 283 13.19 22.49 18.76
CA ILE A 283 13.95 22.09 19.95
C ILE A 283 14.80 23.25 20.48
N ARG A 284 15.48 23.99 19.60
CA ARG A 284 16.33 25.14 19.97
C ARG A 284 15.53 26.30 20.53
N ASP A 285 14.39 26.61 19.93
CA ASP A 285 13.51 27.69 20.40
C ASP A 285 12.89 27.35 21.77
N LYS A 286 12.60 26.06 22.02
CA LYS A 286 12.22 25.59 23.36
C LYS A 286 13.34 25.68 24.39
N LYS A 287 14.62 25.57 24.01
CA LYS A 287 15.74 25.77 24.97
C LYS A 287 15.94 27.23 25.37
N LYS A 288 15.50 28.18 24.54
CA LYS A 288 15.54 29.62 24.87
C LYS A 288 14.38 30.06 25.78
N ASN A 289 13.24 29.39 25.68
CA ASN A 289 12.12 29.58 26.60
C ASN A 289 12.27 28.58 27.75
N ASN A 290 12.68 29.05 28.93
CA ASN A 290 12.95 28.27 30.15
C ASN A 290 11.68 27.59 30.75
N GLN A 291 10.87 26.92 29.95
CA GLN A 291 9.90 25.94 30.40
C GLN A 291 10.60 24.59 30.37
N SER A 292 10.98 24.11 31.54
CA SER A 292 11.49 22.75 31.75
C SER A 292 10.71 21.77 30.88
N PHE A 293 11.39 21.13 29.93
CA PHE A 293 10.81 20.04 29.16
C PHE A 293 10.38 18.99 30.19
N ASN A 294 9.08 18.91 30.49
CA ASN A 294 8.62 18.05 31.55
C ASN A 294 8.76 16.60 31.07
N LEU A 295 9.94 16.02 31.33
CA LEU A 295 10.28 14.63 31.04
C LEU A 295 9.23 13.67 31.61
N SER A 296 8.45 14.08 32.62
CA SER A 296 7.30 13.31 33.10
C SER A 296 6.31 13.07 31.97
N ARG A 297 5.88 14.10 31.22
CA ARG A 297 4.88 13.93 30.14
C ARG A 297 5.36 13.08 28.99
N PHE A 298 6.64 13.18 28.61
CA PHE A 298 7.20 12.31 27.58
C PHE A 298 7.32 10.87 28.09
N LYS A 299 7.73 10.68 29.35
CA LYS A 299 7.69 9.37 30.00
C LYS A 299 6.26 8.84 30.11
N ASP A 300 5.27 9.67 30.39
CA ASP A 300 3.86 9.28 30.50
C ASP A 300 3.27 8.90 29.14
N TYR A 301 3.64 9.63 28.08
CA TYR A 301 3.25 9.30 26.70
C TYR A 301 3.94 8.04 26.20
N ALA A 302 5.26 7.93 26.36
CA ALA A 302 6.02 6.72 26.03
C ALA A 302 5.53 5.52 26.86
N ARG A 303 5.22 5.72 28.15
CA ARG A 303 4.63 4.70 29.02
C ARG A 303 3.20 4.35 28.61
N SER A 304 2.40 5.29 28.12
CA SER A 304 1.06 5.02 27.58
C SER A 304 1.15 4.26 26.25
N CYS A 305 2.02 4.65 25.32
CA CYS A 305 2.28 3.91 24.08
C CYS A 305 2.86 2.52 24.37
N TYR A 306 3.78 2.41 25.33
CA TYR A 306 4.34 1.15 25.80
C TYR A 306 3.25 0.30 26.48
N ASN A 307 2.45 0.85 27.39
CA ASN A 307 1.35 0.14 28.05
C ASN A 307 0.26 -0.27 27.07
N VAL A 308 -0.03 0.53 26.05
CA VAL A 308 -0.92 0.16 24.93
C VAL A 308 -0.27 -0.97 24.14
N SER A 309 1.02 -0.88 23.79
CA SER A 309 1.73 -1.99 23.13
C SER A 309 1.79 -3.26 23.99
N GLN A 310 1.86 -3.11 25.32
CA GLN A 310 1.84 -4.16 26.34
C GLN A 310 0.42 -4.57 26.75
N HIS A 311 -0.63 -3.89 26.30
CA HIS A 311 -2.03 -4.33 26.37
C HIS A 311 -2.42 -5.04 25.07
N LEU A 312 -1.78 -4.66 23.96
CA LEU A 312 -1.89 -5.31 22.67
C LEU A 312 -1.05 -6.61 22.62
N LYS A 313 0.12 -6.67 23.28
CA LYS A 313 0.96 -7.87 23.37
C LYS A 313 0.29 -9.07 24.08
N PRO A 314 -0.33 -8.96 25.27
CA PRO A 314 -1.04 -10.05 25.93
C PRO A 314 -2.27 -10.52 25.17
N LYS A 315 -2.94 -9.61 24.45
CA LYS A 315 -4.05 -9.97 23.56
C LYS A 315 -3.60 -10.68 22.27
N MET A 316 -2.29 -10.76 22.01
CA MET A 316 -1.72 -11.63 20.99
C MET A 316 -1.31 -13.01 21.52
N PHE A 317 -1.28 -13.23 22.84
CA PHE A 317 -1.10 -14.56 23.42
C PHE A 317 -2.49 -15.17 23.65
N LYS A 318 -3.00 -15.86 22.64
CA LYS A 318 -4.23 -16.61 22.78
C LYS A 318 -3.99 -17.82 23.68
N THR A 319 -4.60 -17.85 24.85
CA THR A 319 -4.75 -19.08 25.63
C THR A 319 -5.89 -19.91 25.03
N LEU A 320 -5.93 -21.23 25.30
CA LEU A 320 -7.04 -22.08 24.84
C LEU A 320 -8.40 -21.58 25.34
N ASN A 321 -8.41 -20.90 26.50
CA ASN A 321 -9.61 -20.31 27.07
C ASN A 321 -10.12 -19.12 26.25
N ASP A 322 -9.26 -18.34 25.58
CA ASP A 322 -9.72 -17.20 24.76
C ASP A 322 -10.49 -17.63 23.49
N TYR A 323 -10.51 -18.92 23.16
CA TYR A 323 -11.32 -19.51 22.09
C TYR A 323 -12.70 -19.94 22.61
N HIS A 324 -13.45 -19.02 23.22
CA HIS A 324 -14.80 -19.29 23.74
C HIS A 324 -15.87 -19.54 22.66
N LEU A 325 -15.51 -19.56 21.37
CA LEU A 325 -16.47 -19.61 20.25
C LEU A 325 -16.14 -20.65 19.17
N MET A 326 -15.32 -21.66 19.47
CA MET A 326 -15.24 -22.85 18.61
C MET A 326 -16.05 -24.00 19.23
N PRO A 327 -16.98 -24.64 18.49
CA PRO A 327 -17.65 -25.84 18.95
C PRO A 327 -16.64 -26.99 18.83
N TRP A 328 -15.86 -27.21 19.89
CA TRP A 328 -14.97 -28.35 19.97
C TRP A 328 -15.81 -29.62 20.21
N ASP A 329 -15.62 -30.67 19.42
CA ASP A 329 -15.87 -32.02 19.93
C ASP A 329 -14.96 -32.23 21.15
N LYS A 330 -15.46 -32.95 22.16
CA LYS A 330 -14.71 -33.36 23.36
C LYS A 330 -13.35 -33.97 23.01
N LYS A 331 -13.24 -34.71 21.90
CA LYS A 331 -11.97 -35.28 21.41
C LYS A 331 -10.99 -34.21 20.93
N ASP A 332 -11.47 -33.19 20.22
CA ASP A 332 -10.62 -32.13 19.68
C ASP A 332 -10.08 -31.23 20.79
N ARG A 333 -10.90 -30.96 21.82
CA ARG A 333 -10.45 -30.22 23.00
C ARG A 333 -9.36 -30.96 23.76
N MET A 334 -9.52 -32.28 23.96
CA MET A 334 -8.50 -33.09 24.65
C MET A 334 -7.18 -33.15 23.85
N PHE A 335 -7.25 -33.29 22.53
CA PHE A 335 -6.08 -33.26 21.67
C PHE A 335 -5.34 -31.92 21.76
N ALA A 336 -6.07 -30.81 21.68
CA ALA A 336 -5.52 -29.48 21.79
C ALA A 336 -4.90 -29.23 23.18
N GLU A 337 -5.57 -29.61 24.27
CA GLU A 337 -5.05 -29.49 25.64
C GLU A 337 -3.74 -30.29 25.85
N GLN A 338 -3.60 -31.46 25.22
CA GLN A 338 -2.36 -32.25 25.28
C GLN A 338 -1.19 -31.63 24.51
N HIS A 339 -1.44 -30.97 23.38
CA HIS A 339 -0.38 -30.54 22.46
C HIS A 339 -0.06 -29.03 22.52
N PHE A 340 -0.93 -28.22 23.15
CA PHE A 340 -0.74 -26.77 23.24
C PHE A 340 0.49 -26.39 24.09
N ASN A 341 0.74 -27.13 25.17
CA ASN A 341 1.88 -26.90 26.06
C ASN A 341 3.22 -27.39 25.49
N THR A 342 3.19 -28.23 24.44
CA THR A 342 4.39 -28.74 23.76
C THR A 342 4.81 -27.89 22.57
N LEU A 343 4.06 -26.83 22.23
CA LEU A 343 4.47 -25.80 21.27
C LEU A 343 5.50 -24.87 21.94
N GLU A 344 6.64 -25.42 22.34
CA GLU A 344 7.79 -24.66 22.84
C GLU A 344 8.30 -23.74 21.74
N GLY A 345 8.19 -22.43 21.97
CA GLY A 345 8.68 -21.39 21.06
C GLY A 345 8.06 -20.01 21.26
N ILE A 346 6.96 -19.89 22.02
CA ILE A 346 6.23 -18.63 22.18
C ILE A 346 6.49 -17.93 23.53
N THR A 347 7.20 -18.54 24.50
CA THR A 347 7.26 -18.03 25.89
C THR A 347 8.62 -17.72 26.50
N LYS A 348 9.72 -17.63 25.73
CA LYS A 348 10.99 -17.02 26.19
C LYS A 348 11.63 -16.36 24.97
N SER A 349 11.91 -15.05 24.88
CA SER A 349 12.26 -14.00 25.86
C SER A 349 11.92 -12.62 25.32
#